data_AF-A0A9E3DC31-F1
#
_entry.id   AF-A0A9E3DC31-F1
#
_cell.length_a   1.000
_cell.length_b   1.000
_cell.length_c   1.000
_cell.angle_alpha   90.00
_cell.angle_beta   90.00
_cell.angle_gamma   90.00
#
_symmetry.space_group_name_H-M   'P 1'
#
loop_
_entity.id
_entity.type
_entity.pdbx_description
1 polymer ?
#
loop_
_entity_poly.entity_id
_entity_poly.type
_entity_poly.pdbx_seq_one_letter_code
_entity_poly.pdbx_strand_id
1 'polypeptide(L)'
;FWMTYQTPREDLLPFHEDETAAIHRRDPEAARAACVSRSYLMAQTMLAELSRRRVFTPADDASPVVPEPLGVISDAEAACGEPSLAL
;
A
#
# COMPACT_ATOMS: atom_id res chain seq x y z
N PHE A 1 11.02 11.51 0.98
CA PHE A 1 11.61 10.20 0.64
C PHE A 1 11.71 10.03 -0.88
N TRP A 2 10.59 9.88 -1.60
CA TRP A 2 10.59 9.58 -3.04
C TRP A 2 11.20 10.66 -3.94
N MET A 3 10.97 11.95 -3.65
CA MET A 3 11.53 13.05 -4.45
C MET A 3 13.08 13.13 -4.41
N THR A 4 13.69 12.55 -3.38
CA THR A 4 15.16 12.53 -3.18
C THR A 4 15.77 11.16 -3.48
N TYR A 5 14.93 10.13 -3.69
CA TYR A 5 15.38 8.81 -4.08
C TYR A 5 15.55 8.85 -5.61
N GLN A 6 16.80 8.75 -6.10
CA GLN A 6 17.17 9.08 -7.49
C GLN A 6 16.98 7.92 -8.47
N THR A 7 17.13 6.68 -8.01
CA THR A 7 16.96 5.44 -8.78
C THR A 7 15.53 5.10 -9.25
N PRO A 8 14.42 5.48 -8.59
CA PRO A 8 13.10 4.91 -8.87
C PRO A 8 12.41 5.51 -10.10
N ARG A 9 12.94 6.56 -10.74
CA ARG A 9 12.25 7.16 -11.89
C ARG A 9 12.22 6.22 -13.09
N GLU A 10 13.31 5.52 -13.37
CA GLU A 10 13.39 4.56 -14.47
C GLU A 10 12.57 3.30 -14.17
N ASP A 11 12.57 2.85 -12.90
CA ASP A 11 11.83 1.66 -12.50
C ASP A 11 10.31 1.89 -12.39
N LEU A 12 9.88 3.11 -12.05
CA LEU A 12 8.46 3.43 -11.85
C LEU A 12 7.76 3.92 -13.12
N LEU A 13 8.49 4.51 -14.08
CA LEU A 13 7.90 5.07 -15.30
C LEU A 13 7.10 4.07 -16.12
N PRO A 14 7.57 2.83 -16.37
CA PRO A 14 6.81 1.84 -17.13
C PRO A 14 5.42 1.57 -16.54
N PHE A 15 5.30 1.51 -15.21
CA PHE A 15 3.99 1.29 -14.56
C PHE A 15 3.03 2.46 -14.76
N HIS A 16 3.53 3.69 -14.85
CA HIS A 16 2.69 4.85 -15.14
C HIS A 16 2.22 4.85 -16.59
N GLU A 17 3.08 4.45 -17.52
CA GLU A 17 2.74 4.32 -18.93
C GLU A 17 1.70 3.21 -19.13
N ASP A 18 1.89 2.06 -18.50
CA ASP A 18 0.96 0.93 -18.54
C ASP A 18 -0.41 1.28 -17.94
N GLU A 19 -0.43 1.92 -16.78
CA GLU A 19 -1.67 2.39 -16.14
C GLU A 19 -2.40 3.40 -17.04
N THR A 20 -1.67 4.38 -17.58
CA THR A 20 -2.23 5.41 -18.46
C THR A 20 -2.80 4.79 -19.74
N ALA A 21 -2.06 3.85 -20.35
CA ALA A 21 -2.50 3.15 -21.54
C ALA A 21 -3.75 2.29 -21.27
N ALA A 22 -3.83 1.61 -20.13
CA ALA A 22 -5.01 0.86 -19.72
C ALA A 22 -6.24 1.77 -19.49
N ILE A 23 -6.05 2.92 -18.85
CA ILE A 23 -7.10 3.94 -18.68
C ILE A 23 -7.61 4.41 -20.04
N HIS A 24 -6.72 4.72 -20.98
CA HIS A 24 -7.13 5.14 -22.33
C HIS A 24 -7.91 4.07 -23.08
N ARG A 25 -7.57 2.79 -22.88
CA ARG A 25 -8.31 1.64 -23.45
C ARG A 25 -9.60 1.31 -22.69
N ARG A 26 -9.90 2.01 -21.60
CA ARG A 26 -11.02 1.72 -20.68
C ARG A 26 -10.98 0.31 -20.10
N ASP A 27 -9.77 -0.16 -19.78
CA ASP A 27 -9.53 -1.43 -19.11
C ASP A 27 -9.25 -1.18 -17.61
N PRO A 28 -10.28 -1.26 -16.74
CA PRO A 28 -10.13 -0.93 -15.32
C PRO A 28 -9.30 -1.98 -14.56
N GLU A 29 -9.29 -3.23 -15.00
CA GLU A 29 -8.55 -4.30 -14.32
C GLU A 29 -7.05 -4.17 -14.60
N ALA A 30 -6.68 -3.94 -15.85
CA ALA A 30 -5.27 -3.68 -16.20
C ALA A 30 -4.74 -2.40 -15.53
N ALA A 31 -5.55 -1.35 -15.47
CA ALA A 31 -5.16 -0.11 -14.78
C ALA A 31 -4.92 -0.35 -13.28
N ARG A 32 -5.82 -1.09 -12.63
CA ARG A 32 -5.68 -1.49 -11.22
C ARG A 32 -4.42 -2.34 -11.01
N ALA A 33 -4.19 -3.33 -11.86
CA ALA A 33 -3.03 -4.21 -11.74
C ALA A 33 -1.71 -3.44 -11.86
N ALA A 34 -1.59 -2.50 -12.80
CA ALA A 34 -0.42 -1.63 -12.96
C ALA A 34 -0.20 -0.74 -11.71
N CYS A 35 -1.28 -0.16 -11.19
CA CYS A 35 -1.25 0.68 -9.98
C CYS A 35 -0.77 -0.11 -8.75
N VAL A 36 -1.37 -1.28 -8.50
CA VAL A 36 -0.99 -2.16 -7.37
C VAL A 36 0.45 -2.61 -7.49
N SER A 37 0.89 -2.99 -8.69
CA SER A 37 2.28 -3.43 -8.94
C SER A 37 3.28 -2.32 -8.63
N ARG A 38 2.98 -1.09 -9.05
CA ARG A 38 3.78 0.10 -8.70
C ARG A 38 3.83 0.30 -7.18
N SER A 39 2.70 0.27 -6.51
CA SER A 39 2.63 0.43 -5.05
C SER A 39 3.43 -0.65 -4.32
N TYR A 40 3.42 -1.88 -4.81
CA TYR A 40 4.19 -2.98 -4.23
C TYR A 40 5.70 -2.77 -4.39
N LEU A 41 6.16 -2.33 -5.57
CA LEU A 41 7.57 -1.97 -5.77
C LEU A 41 7.98 -0.82 -4.84
N MET A 42 7.15 0.22 -4.74
CA MET A 42 7.39 1.34 -3.83
C MET A 42 7.52 0.88 -2.37
N ALA A 43 6.63 0.01 -1.91
CA ALA A 43 6.67 -0.55 -0.56
C ALA A 43 7.97 -1.32 -0.31
N GLN A 44 8.36 -2.21 -1.23
CA GLN A 44 9.60 -2.97 -1.11
C GLN A 44 10.84 -2.08 -1.01
N THR A 45 10.93 -1.05 -1.86
CA THR A 45 12.03 -0.09 -1.80
C THR A 45 12.05 0.70 -0.49
N MET A 46 10.89 1.12 0.02
CA MET A 46 10.82 1.77 1.35
C MET A 46 11.28 0.84 2.45
N LEU A 47 10.83 -0.42 2.46
CA LEU A 47 11.24 -1.41 3.45
C LEU A 47 12.75 -1.65 3.40
N ALA A 48 13.33 -1.79 2.20
CA ALA A 48 14.77 -1.95 2.02
C ALA A 48 15.55 -0.75 2.58
N GLU A 49 15.10 0.48 2.31
CA GLU A 49 15.74 1.69 2.80
C GLU A 49 15.63 1.87 4.32
N LEU A 50 14.47 1.56 4.90
CA LEU A 50 14.26 1.63 6.35
C LEU A 50 15.10 0.59 7.08
N SER A 51 15.21 -0.63 6.55
CA SER A 51 16.10 -1.68 7.05
C SER A 51 17.57 -1.27 6.92
N ARG A 52 17.99 -0.72 5.79
CA ARG A 52 19.38 -0.25 5.56
C ARG A 52 19.80 0.82 6.56
N ARG A 53 18.86 1.68 6.95
CA ARG A 53 19.07 2.75 7.94
C ARG A 53 18.89 2.27 9.39
N ARG A 54 18.59 0.98 9.59
CA ARG A 54 18.30 0.36 10.89
C ARG A 54 17.16 1.07 11.64
N VAL A 55 16.19 1.61 10.89
CA VAL A 55 14.95 2.13 11.47
C VAL A 55 14.09 0.97 11.96
N PHE A 56 14.09 -0.14 11.24
CA PHE A 56 13.59 -1.41 11.74
C PHE A 56 14.70 -2.11 12.54
N THR A 57 14.40 -2.45 13.78
CA THR A 57 15.23 -3.34 14.59
C THR A 57 15.06 -4.76 14.03
N PRO A 58 16.15 -5.56 13.86
CA PRO A 58 15.98 -6.99 13.64
C PRO A 58 15.10 -7.55 14.77
N ALA A 59 14.18 -8.46 14.44
CA ALA A 59 13.33 -9.11 15.42
C ALA A 59 14.16 -10.06 16.29
N ASP A 60 14.96 -9.50 17.20
CA ASP A 60 15.77 -10.24 18.17
C ASP A 60 15.08 -10.31 19.54
N ASP A 61 13.84 -9.84 19.63
CA ASP A 61 13.01 -9.84 20.85
C ASP A 61 11.58 -10.29 20.57
N ALA A 62 11.40 -11.22 19.62
CA ALA A 62 10.17 -11.98 19.53
C ALA A 62 10.15 -13.05 20.64
N SER A 63 10.01 -12.61 21.89
CA SER A 63 9.26 -13.42 22.85
C SER A 63 7.94 -13.77 22.16
N PRO A 64 7.56 -15.06 22.08
CA PRO A 64 6.36 -15.45 21.36
C PRO A 64 5.18 -14.69 21.98
N VAL A 65 4.65 -13.72 21.25
CA VAL A 65 3.35 -13.13 21.55
C VAL A 65 2.37 -14.27 21.39
N VAL A 66 2.02 -14.89 22.52
CA VAL A 66 0.89 -15.80 22.59
C VAL A 66 -0.31 -14.98 22.14
N PRO A 67 -0.98 -15.33 21.02
CA PRO A 67 -2.20 -14.65 20.65
C PRO A 67 -3.24 -15.02 21.72
N GLU A 68 -3.44 -14.13 22.69
CA GLU A 68 -4.61 -14.22 23.53
C GLU A 68 -5.84 -14.19 22.61
N PRO A 69 -6.83 -15.08 22.77
CA PRO A 69 -8.00 -15.09 21.90
C PRO A 69 -8.66 -13.72 21.95
N LEU A 70 -8.59 -13.00 20.82
CA LEU A 70 -9.26 -11.72 20.65
C LEU A 70 -10.74 -11.92 20.96
N GLY A 71 -11.18 -11.37 22.08
CA GLY A 71 -12.59 -11.35 22.46
C GLY A 71 -13.39 -10.81 21.28
N VAL A 72 -14.27 -11.66 20.75
CA VAL A 72 -15.23 -11.31 19.72
C VAL A 72 -16.01 -10.10 20.21
N ILE A 73 -15.68 -8.92 19.68
CA ILE A 73 -16.55 -7.74 19.78
C ILE A 73 -17.67 -7.98 18.78
N SER A 74 -18.65 -8.77 19.22
CA SER A 74 -20.01 -8.71 18.71
C SER A 74 -20.56 -7.36 19.16
N ASP A 75 -20.62 -6.42 18.23
CA ASP A 75 -21.90 -5.77 17.94
C ASP A 75 -21.81 -5.11 16.57
N ALA A 76 -22.44 -5.81 15.62
CA ALA A 76 -22.94 -5.19 14.42
C ALA A 76 -24.18 -4.39 14.82
N GLU A 77 -24.07 -3.07 14.90
CA GLU A 77 -25.24 -2.22 14.73
C GLU A 77 -25.03 -1.22 13.60
N ALA A 78 -25.92 -1.37 12.63
CA ALA A 78 -25.99 -0.62 11.40
C ALA A 78 -26.29 0.85 11.68
N ALA A 79 -25.44 1.73 11.19
CA ALA A 79 -25.84 3.10 10.88
C ALA A 79 -25.70 3.31 9.37
N CYS A 80 -26.74 2.92 8.65
CA CYS A 80 -27.02 3.45 7.32
C CYS A 80 -27.47 4.90 7.51
N GLY A 81 -26.58 5.86 7.21
CA GLY A 81 -26.89 7.28 7.26
C GLY A 81 -26.13 7.98 6.13
N GLU A 82 -26.85 8.31 5.06
CA GLU A 82 -26.33 8.93 3.84
C GLU A 82 -25.57 10.25 4.12
N PRO A 83 -24.47 10.55 3.41
CA PRO A 83 -23.88 11.88 3.44
C PRO A 83 -24.72 12.84 2.60
N SER A 84 -25.62 13.58 3.26
CA SER A 84 -26.33 14.72 2.68
C SER A 84 -25.34 15.85 2.38
N LEU A 85 -24.95 16.00 1.11
CA LEU A 85 -24.26 17.18 0.58
C LEU A 85 -25.27 18.31 0.34
N ALA A 86 -25.22 19.34 1.19
CA ALA A 86 -25.69 20.70 0.92
C ALA A 86 -24.57 21.62 1.42
N LEU A 87 -24.06 22.62 0.70
CA LEU A 87 -24.50 23.41 -0.44
C LEU A 87 -23.24 23.87 -1.21
#